data_AF-A0A662R4E5-F1
#
_entry.id   AF-A0A662R4E5-F1
#
_cell.length_a   1.000
_cell.length_b   1.000
_cell.length_c   1.000
_cell.angle_alpha   90.00
_cell.angle_beta   90.00
_cell.angle_gamma   90.00
#
_symmetry.space_group_name_H-M   'P 1'
#
loop_
_entity.id
_entity.type
_entity.pdbx_description
1 polymer ?
#
loop_
_entity_poly.entity_id
_entity_poly.type
_entity_poly.pdbx_seq_one_letter_code
_entity_poly.pdbx_strand_id
1 'polypeptide(L)'
;MSMASRIGAYIKLLRPEISDMDIALPASSALLASYLLTKDLPPLFPFILAVVGGYCAITSTYVFNDCCDIDIDKINLPDRPLASGKVTKRQGLGYALLLFVVAAMIAWYLNPESFVVLIIATISLTMYSAVAKRATFLSFIPVGFSYGLVPIGIWLAFDPAGVLRSVPGDDVILPLPAIFFGAMICVTDWGFTLSGVARDVEGDRLRGAPTFPVTFGVPKTSKFVMACWTAGVAFSLAIGYTAHLGPIYFTGA
;
A
#
# COMPACT_ATOMS: atom_id res chain seq x y z
N MET A 1 -28.28 -0.86 16.06
CA MET A 1 -27.85 -0.79 14.64
C MET A 1 -28.47 -1.94 13.89
N SER A 2 -29.12 -1.67 12.75
CA SER A 2 -29.60 -2.71 11.83
C SER A 2 -28.43 -3.49 11.20
N MET A 3 -28.67 -4.70 10.70
CA MET A 3 -27.65 -5.48 9.99
C MET A 3 -27.02 -4.70 8.82
N ALA A 4 -27.85 -4.00 8.03
CA ALA A 4 -27.40 -3.14 6.95
C ALA A 4 -26.46 -2.00 7.42
N SER A 5 -26.79 -1.36 8.55
CA SER A 5 -25.93 -0.32 9.12
C SER A 5 -24.59 -0.87 9.64
N ARG A 6 -24.55 -2.12 10.12
CA ARG A 6 -23.30 -2.79 10.51
C ARG A 6 -22.44 -3.10 9.29
N ILE A 7 -23.01 -3.71 8.25
CA ILE A 7 -22.29 -4.02 7.01
C ILE A 7 -21.71 -2.74 6.40
N GLY A 8 -22.49 -1.67 6.31
CA GLY A 8 -22.01 -0.38 5.81
C GLY A 8 -20.83 0.20 6.61
N ALA A 9 -20.78 -0.05 7.93
CA ALA A 9 -19.66 0.37 8.77
C ALA A 9 -18.37 -0.40 8.46
N TYR A 10 -18.45 -1.70 8.20
CA TYR A 10 -17.31 -2.52 7.78
C TYR A 10 -16.81 -2.15 6.37
N ILE A 11 -17.72 -1.91 5.42
CA ILE A 11 -17.37 -1.44 4.07
C ILE A 11 -16.63 -0.10 4.16
N LYS A 12 -17.12 0.83 5.00
CA LYS A 12 -16.47 2.14 5.18
C LYS A 12 -15.04 2.02 5.75
N LEU A 13 -14.74 0.99 6.55
CA LEU A 13 -13.37 0.73 7.03
C LEU A 13 -12.40 0.31 5.90
N LEU A 14 -12.92 -0.16 4.76
CA LEU A 14 -12.11 -0.48 3.58
C LEU A 14 -11.81 0.73 2.70
N ARG A 15 -12.34 1.93 3.02
CA ARG A 15 -12.13 3.18 2.26
C ARG A 15 -12.55 3.05 0.79
N PRO A 16 -13.83 2.77 0.50
CA PRO A 16 -14.32 2.55 -0.87
C PRO A 16 -14.00 3.71 -1.83
N GLU A 17 -13.83 4.93 -1.32
CA GLU A 17 -13.44 6.13 -2.07
C GLU A 17 -12.09 6.03 -2.80
N ILE A 18 -11.19 5.12 -2.40
CA ILE A 18 -9.88 4.89 -3.03
C ILE A 18 -9.69 3.43 -3.48
N SER A 19 -10.76 2.64 -3.46
CA SER A 19 -10.72 1.21 -3.76
C SER A 19 -10.30 0.89 -5.20
N ASP A 20 -10.51 1.82 -6.12
CA ASP A 20 -10.04 1.74 -7.50
C ASP A 20 -8.50 1.68 -7.55
N MET A 21 -7.82 2.51 -6.76
CA MET A 21 -6.35 2.49 -6.64
C MET A 21 -5.87 1.20 -5.96
N ASP A 22 -6.57 0.76 -4.90
CA ASP A 22 -6.22 -0.44 -4.14
C ASP A 22 -6.36 -1.74 -4.97
N ILE A 23 -7.20 -1.72 -6.01
CA ILE A 23 -7.37 -2.80 -6.99
C ILE A 23 -6.38 -2.63 -8.15
N ALA A 24 -6.22 -1.40 -8.67
CA ALA A 24 -5.38 -1.12 -9.83
C ALA A 24 -3.90 -1.40 -9.56
N LEU A 25 -3.41 -1.12 -8.35
CA LEU A 25 -2.02 -1.37 -7.97
C LEU A 25 -1.61 -2.85 -8.11
N PRO A 26 -2.25 -3.81 -7.40
CA PRO A 26 -1.91 -5.22 -7.58
C PRO A 26 -2.22 -5.72 -9.00
N ALA A 27 -3.29 -5.24 -9.64
CA ALA A 27 -3.64 -5.66 -11.00
C ALA A 27 -2.56 -5.26 -12.02
N SER A 28 -2.11 -4.00 -12.00
CA SER A 28 -1.07 -3.49 -12.90
C SER A 28 0.27 -4.19 -12.70
N SER A 29 0.62 -4.52 -11.45
CA SER A 29 1.83 -5.30 -11.16
C SER A 29 1.76 -6.73 -11.72
N ALA A 30 0.64 -7.42 -11.52
CA ALA A 30 0.43 -8.76 -12.07
C ALA A 30 0.48 -8.77 -13.60
N LEU A 31 -0.16 -7.78 -14.25
CA LEU A 31 -0.16 -7.62 -15.70
C LEU A 31 1.25 -7.36 -16.23
N LEU A 32 2.00 -6.45 -15.62
CA LEU A 32 3.35 -6.11 -16.05
C LEU A 32 4.33 -7.28 -15.86
N ALA A 33 4.27 -7.95 -14.71
CA ALA A 33 5.10 -9.12 -14.43
C ALA A 33 4.84 -10.25 -15.45
N SER A 34 3.57 -10.60 -15.67
CA SER A 34 3.20 -11.62 -16.66
C SER A 34 3.63 -11.23 -18.06
N TYR A 35 3.32 -10.01 -18.50
CA TYR A 35 3.67 -9.57 -19.84
C TYR A 35 5.19 -9.60 -20.08
N LEU A 36 6.00 -9.21 -19.09
CA LEU A 36 7.44 -9.27 -19.26
C LEU A 36 7.98 -10.70 -19.34
N LEU A 37 7.44 -11.61 -18.53
CA LEU A 37 7.85 -13.01 -18.48
C LEU A 37 7.37 -13.83 -19.68
N THR A 38 6.10 -13.71 -20.06
CA THR A 38 5.44 -14.60 -21.03
C THR A 38 5.05 -13.91 -22.33
N LYS A 39 5.11 -12.57 -22.41
CA LYS A 39 4.53 -11.77 -23.50
C LYS A 39 3.02 -11.96 -23.67
N ASP A 40 2.33 -12.44 -22.63
CA ASP A 40 0.90 -12.69 -22.63
C ASP A 40 0.27 -12.23 -21.30
N LEU A 41 -1.07 -12.21 -21.27
CA LEU A 41 -1.84 -11.89 -20.07
C LEU A 41 -1.66 -12.98 -19.00
N PRO A 42 -1.73 -12.60 -17.71
CA PRO A 42 -1.66 -13.56 -16.63
C PRO A 42 -2.84 -14.53 -16.70
N PRO A 43 -2.65 -15.82 -16.36
CA PRO A 43 -3.76 -16.73 -16.19
C PRO A 43 -4.81 -16.14 -15.24
N LEU A 44 -6.08 -16.20 -15.64
CA LEU A 44 -7.17 -15.46 -14.99
C LEU A 44 -7.29 -15.78 -13.48
N PHE A 45 -7.12 -17.04 -13.10
CA PHE A 45 -7.28 -17.46 -11.72
C PHE A 45 -6.17 -16.91 -10.78
N PRO A 46 -4.86 -17.12 -11.05
CA PRO A 46 -3.78 -16.44 -10.33
C PRO A 46 -3.91 -14.91 -10.34
N PHE A 47 -4.34 -14.31 -11.45
CA PHE A 47 -4.57 -12.87 -11.53
C PHE A 47 -5.62 -12.38 -10.53
N ILE A 48 -6.81 -13.00 -10.51
CA ILE A 48 -7.87 -12.64 -9.56
C ILE A 48 -7.39 -12.83 -8.12
N LEU A 49 -6.70 -13.95 -7.84
CA LEU A 49 -6.15 -14.19 -6.50
C LEU A 49 -5.16 -13.11 -6.10
N ALA A 50 -4.21 -12.75 -6.96
CA ALA A 50 -3.22 -11.70 -6.67
C ALA A 50 -3.88 -10.34 -6.39
N VAL A 51 -4.89 -9.96 -7.18
CA VAL A 51 -5.66 -8.72 -6.98
C VAL A 51 -6.41 -8.73 -5.65
N VAL A 52 -7.15 -9.81 -5.35
CA VAL A 52 -7.89 -9.95 -4.09
C VAL A 52 -6.94 -9.98 -2.90
N GLY A 53 -5.83 -10.71 -2.99
CA GLY A 53 -4.81 -10.80 -1.97
C GLY A 53 -4.15 -9.44 -1.68
N GLY A 54 -3.78 -8.71 -2.73
CA GLY A 54 -3.25 -7.34 -2.62
C GLY A 54 -4.25 -6.37 -2.00
N TYR A 55 -5.51 -6.39 -2.45
CA TYR A 55 -6.59 -5.57 -1.89
C TYR A 55 -6.83 -5.88 -0.40
N CYS A 56 -6.87 -7.16 -0.03
CA CYS A 56 -6.99 -7.58 1.37
C CYS A 56 -5.77 -7.14 2.21
N ALA A 57 -4.55 -7.23 1.66
CA ALA A 57 -3.35 -6.77 2.34
C ALA A 57 -3.43 -5.26 2.62
N ILE A 58 -3.69 -4.45 1.60
CA ILE A 58 -3.83 -2.99 1.71
C ILE A 58 -4.91 -2.63 2.72
N THR A 59 -6.14 -3.14 2.53
CA THR A 59 -7.27 -2.78 3.39
C THR A 59 -7.13 -3.28 4.82
N SER A 60 -6.45 -4.42 5.07
CA SER A 60 -6.15 -4.88 6.44
C SER A 60 -5.41 -3.80 7.24
N THR A 61 -4.53 -3.07 6.57
CA THR A 61 -3.70 -2.05 7.18
C THR A 61 -4.45 -0.74 7.42
N TYR A 62 -5.41 -0.39 6.56
CA TYR A 62 -6.35 0.71 6.83
C TYR A 62 -7.15 0.46 8.11
N VAL A 63 -7.73 -0.74 8.23
CA VAL A 63 -8.52 -1.09 9.43
C VAL A 63 -7.64 -1.10 10.68
N PHE A 64 -6.41 -1.63 10.58
CA PHE A 64 -5.47 -1.64 11.69
C PHE A 64 -5.06 -0.22 12.10
N ASN A 65 -4.75 0.63 11.14
CA ASN A 65 -4.41 2.03 11.36
C ASN A 65 -5.56 2.78 12.05
N ASP A 66 -6.79 2.67 11.54
CA ASP A 66 -7.98 3.27 12.18
C ASP A 66 -8.17 2.74 13.63
N CYS A 67 -7.75 1.51 13.95
CA CYS A 67 -7.78 0.98 15.33
C CYS A 67 -6.71 1.60 16.25
N CYS A 68 -5.57 2.01 15.70
CA CYS A 68 -4.51 2.72 16.42
C CYS A 68 -4.83 4.21 16.59
N ASP A 69 -5.57 4.79 15.64
CA ASP A 69 -5.83 6.23 15.56
C ASP A 69 -7.19 6.65 16.14
N ILE A 70 -7.91 5.77 16.85
CA ILE A 70 -9.25 6.10 17.43
C ILE A 70 -9.26 7.40 18.24
N ASP A 71 -8.21 7.70 19.00
CA ASP A 71 -8.12 8.93 19.82
C ASP A 71 -7.84 10.19 18.99
N ILE A 72 -7.19 10.04 17.84
CA ILE A 72 -6.91 11.11 16.86
C ILE A 72 -8.15 11.34 15.99
N ASP A 73 -8.72 10.27 15.45
CA ASP A 73 -9.87 10.30 14.56
C ASP A 73 -11.13 10.82 15.24
N LYS A 74 -11.26 10.69 16.57
CA LYS A 74 -12.35 11.35 17.32
C LYS A 74 -12.34 12.88 17.19
N ILE A 75 -11.19 13.47 16.90
CA ILE A 75 -11.03 14.92 16.71
C ILE A 75 -11.16 15.24 15.22
N ASN A 76 -10.39 14.57 14.37
CA ASN A 76 -10.26 14.94 12.95
C ASN A 76 -11.41 14.38 12.09
N LEU A 77 -11.88 13.17 12.40
CA LEU A 77 -12.80 12.38 11.57
C LEU A 77 -13.85 11.64 12.42
N PRO A 78 -14.67 12.36 13.21
CA PRO A 78 -15.56 11.77 14.21
C PRO A 78 -16.61 10.80 13.62
N ASP A 79 -16.90 10.91 12.33
CA ASP A 79 -17.84 10.05 11.59
C ASP A 79 -17.25 8.71 11.10
N ARG A 80 -15.95 8.46 11.35
CA ARG A 80 -15.32 7.17 11.05
C ARG A 80 -15.94 6.06 11.92
N PRO A 81 -16.15 4.83 11.38
CA PRO A 81 -16.83 3.76 12.10
C PRO A 81 -16.26 3.44 13.49
N LEU A 82 -14.93 3.45 13.64
CA LEU A 82 -14.24 3.19 14.90
C LEU A 82 -14.29 4.41 15.84
N ALA A 83 -14.07 5.62 15.33
CA ALA A 83 -14.14 6.86 16.11
C ALA A 83 -15.55 7.13 16.66
N SER A 84 -16.58 6.89 15.84
CA SER A 84 -17.99 7.07 16.16
C SER A 84 -18.59 5.94 17.00
N GLY A 85 -17.81 4.89 17.33
CA GLY A 85 -18.27 3.73 18.10
C GLY A 85 -19.23 2.77 17.37
N LYS A 86 -19.42 2.91 16.05
CA LYS A 86 -20.24 1.97 15.24
C LYS A 86 -19.59 0.59 15.15
N VAL A 87 -18.25 0.56 15.21
CA VAL A 87 -17.42 -0.64 15.30
C VAL A 87 -16.52 -0.51 16.53
N THR A 88 -16.42 -1.54 17.35
CA THR A 88 -15.51 -1.54 18.50
C THR A 88 -14.06 -1.81 18.07
N LYS A 89 -13.07 -1.35 18.85
CA LYS A 89 -11.66 -1.64 18.57
C LYS A 89 -11.38 -3.14 18.42
N ARG A 90 -12.00 -3.99 19.25
CA ARG A 90 -11.85 -5.46 19.16
C ARG A 90 -12.39 -6.01 17.84
N GLN A 91 -13.52 -5.49 17.37
CA GLN A 91 -14.09 -5.87 16.07
C GLN A 91 -13.22 -5.39 14.91
N GLY A 92 -12.70 -4.17 14.97
CA GLY A 92 -11.77 -3.64 13.97
C GLY A 92 -10.49 -4.47 13.88
N LEU A 93 -9.84 -4.77 15.02
CA LEU A 93 -8.66 -5.62 15.07
C LEU A 93 -8.94 -7.04 14.54
N GLY A 94 -10.10 -7.62 14.89
CA GLY A 94 -10.52 -8.91 14.34
C GLY A 94 -10.71 -8.87 12.83
N TYR A 95 -11.21 -7.76 12.29
CA TYR A 95 -11.40 -7.59 10.85
C TYR A 95 -10.08 -7.36 10.10
N ALA A 96 -9.19 -6.53 10.65
CA ALA A 96 -7.83 -6.35 10.13
C ALA A 96 -7.10 -7.70 10.09
N LEU A 97 -7.17 -8.49 11.16
CA LEU A 97 -6.58 -9.82 11.21
C LEU A 97 -7.17 -10.78 10.17
N LEU A 98 -8.50 -10.77 10.01
CA LEU A 98 -9.16 -11.59 8.98
C LEU A 98 -8.67 -11.26 7.57
N LEU A 99 -8.64 -9.97 7.22
CA LEU A 99 -8.16 -9.49 5.92
C LEU A 99 -6.68 -9.87 5.69
N PHE A 100 -5.84 -9.69 6.72
CA PHE A 100 -4.44 -10.07 6.66
C PHE A 100 -4.27 -11.59 6.48
N VAL A 101 -5.02 -12.43 7.21
CA VAL A 101 -4.94 -13.89 7.07
C VAL A 101 -5.37 -14.33 5.67
N VAL A 102 -6.41 -13.71 5.10
CA VAL A 102 -6.81 -13.97 3.70
C VAL A 102 -5.68 -13.62 2.73
N ALA A 103 -5.10 -12.42 2.87
CA ALA A 103 -3.97 -11.99 2.05
C ALA A 103 -2.76 -12.92 2.19
N ALA A 104 -2.45 -13.33 3.42
CA ALA A 104 -1.35 -14.24 3.74
C ALA A 104 -1.52 -15.63 3.14
N MET A 105 -2.72 -16.22 3.25
CA MET A 105 -3.03 -17.51 2.64
C MET A 105 -2.90 -17.45 1.11
N ILE A 106 -3.42 -16.37 0.49
CA ILE A 106 -3.31 -16.17 -0.95
C ILE A 106 -1.84 -15.99 -1.37
N ALA A 107 -1.09 -15.14 -0.67
CA ALA A 107 0.32 -14.90 -0.97
C ALA A 107 1.12 -16.19 -0.85
N TRP A 108 0.94 -16.96 0.23
CA TRP A 108 1.61 -18.26 0.41
C TRP A 108 1.24 -19.27 -0.68
N TYR A 109 -0.04 -19.32 -1.06
CA TYR A 109 -0.53 -20.22 -2.11
C TYR A 109 0.05 -19.89 -3.49
N LEU A 110 0.13 -18.59 -3.83
CA LEU A 110 0.69 -18.15 -5.10
C LEU A 110 2.21 -18.31 -5.14
N ASN A 111 2.90 -17.80 -4.12
CA ASN A 111 4.35 -17.87 -4.01
C ASN A 111 4.84 -17.54 -2.57
N PRO A 112 5.57 -18.45 -1.89
CA PRO A 112 6.10 -18.21 -0.54
C PRO A 112 6.97 -16.96 -0.35
N GLU A 113 7.67 -16.47 -1.38
CA GLU A 113 8.45 -15.23 -1.30
C GLU A 113 7.53 -14.01 -1.26
N SER A 114 6.40 -14.05 -1.96
CA SER A 114 5.34 -13.04 -1.88
C SER A 114 4.79 -12.94 -0.46
N PHE A 115 4.64 -14.07 0.23
CA PHE A 115 4.27 -14.11 1.64
C PHE A 115 5.33 -13.42 2.52
N VAL A 116 6.63 -13.69 2.30
CA VAL A 116 7.71 -13.01 3.04
C VAL A 116 7.65 -11.50 2.85
N VAL A 117 7.46 -11.03 1.61
CA VAL A 117 7.31 -9.60 1.31
C VAL A 117 6.10 -8.99 2.02
N LEU A 118 4.96 -9.70 2.03
CA LEU A 118 3.76 -9.28 2.78
C LEU A 118 4.06 -9.12 4.28
N ILE A 119 4.80 -10.06 4.89
CA ILE A 119 5.18 -9.95 6.31
C ILE A 119 6.04 -8.71 6.55
N ILE A 120 7.05 -8.46 5.71
CA ILE A 120 7.92 -7.29 5.82
C ILE A 120 7.11 -5.99 5.68
N ALA A 121 6.24 -5.91 4.68
CA ALA A 121 5.36 -4.76 4.45
C ALA A 121 4.43 -4.50 5.65
N THR A 122 3.85 -5.57 6.22
CA THR A 122 2.96 -5.50 7.39
C THR A 122 3.70 -5.04 8.64
N ILE A 123 4.92 -5.52 8.87
CA ILE A 123 5.77 -5.07 9.99
C ILE A 123 6.09 -3.58 9.85
N SER A 124 6.48 -3.13 8.65
CA SER A 124 6.77 -1.72 8.37
C SER A 124 5.58 -0.81 8.71
N LEU A 125 4.37 -1.21 8.30
CA LEU A 125 3.17 -0.40 8.51
C LEU A 125 2.62 -0.50 9.94
N THR A 126 2.87 -1.62 10.61
CA THR A 126 2.62 -1.76 12.05
C THR A 126 3.53 -0.82 12.84
N MET A 127 4.81 -0.73 12.49
CA MET A 127 5.76 0.21 13.11
C MET A 127 5.32 1.66 12.91
N TYR A 128 4.78 2.01 11.74
CA TYR A 128 4.15 3.33 11.53
C TYR A 128 3.00 3.58 12.50
N SER A 129 1.99 2.70 12.46
CA SER A 129 0.72 2.91 13.16
C SER A 129 0.86 2.85 14.68
N ALA A 130 1.78 2.02 15.18
CA ALA A 130 1.98 1.84 16.62
C ALA A 130 2.98 2.84 17.22
N VAL A 131 4.01 3.27 16.47
CA VAL A 131 5.15 4.01 17.04
C VAL A 131 5.47 5.27 16.24
N ALA A 132 5.84 5.14 14.96
CA ALA A 132 6.52 6.21 14.24
C ALA A 132 5.68 7.49 14.13
N LYS A 133 4.36 7.37 13.91
CA LYS A 133 3.45 8.51 13.80
C LYS A 133 3.53 9.47 15.00
N ARG A 134 3.74 8.93 16.21
CA ARG A 134 3.80 9.71 17.46
C ARG A 134 5.22 10.06 17.89
N ALA A 135 6.24 9.53 17.23
CA ALA A 135 7.63 9.63 17.68
C ALA A 135 8.54 10.45 16.76
N THR A 136 8.22 10.56 15.46
CA THR A 136 9.15 11.17 14.49
C THR A 136 8.45 11.86 13.32
N PHE A 137 9.07 12.91 12.79
CA PHE A 137 8.68 13.56 11.54
C PHE A 137 8.87 12.66 10.32
N LEU A 138 9.65 11.59 10.46
CA LEU A 138 9.90 10.58 9.42
C LEU A 138 8.84 9.48 9.39
N SER A 139 7.70 9.67 10.07
CA SER A 139 6.65 8.67 10.17
C SER A 139 6.06 8.23 8.83
N PHE A 140 6.17 9.05 7.78
CA PHE A 140 5.72 8.67 6.44
C PHE A 140 6.60 7.60 5.76
N ILE A 141 7.88 7.45 6.17
CA ILE A 141 8.83 6.53 5.52
C ILE A 141 8.34 5.08 5.52
N PRO A 142 7.96 4.48 6.67
CA PRO A 142 7.53 3.09 6.71
C PRO A 142 6.21 2.83 5.96
N VAL A 143 5.39 3.86 5.76
CA VAL A 143 4.14 3.75 4.97
C VAL A 143 4.48 3.56 3.51
N GLY A 144 5.23 4.50 2.91
CA GLY A 144 5.61 4.36 1.51
C GLY A 144 6.48 3.14 1.25
N PHE A 145 7.38 2.78 2.17
CA PHE A 145 8.12 1.52 2.05
C PHE A 145 7.20 0.29 1.99
N SER A 146 6.16 0.24 2.83
CA SER A 146 5.17 -0.83 2.81
C SER A 146 4.39 -0.88 1.49
N TYR A 147 3.93 0.27 0.98
CA TYR A 147 3.22 0.34 -0.30
C TYR A 147 4.12 0.01 -1.49
N GLY A 148 5.39 0.42 -1.46
CA GLY A 148 6.38 0.06 -2.48
C GLY A 148 6.67 -1.43 -2.56
N LEU A 149 6.45 -2.18 -1.47
CA LEU A 149 6.57 -3.64 -1.46
C LEU A 149 5.35 -4.34 -2.07
N VAL A 150 4.20 -3.68 -2.22
CA VAL A 150 3.00 -4.28 -2.84
C VAL A 150 3.28 -4.77 -4.27
N PRO A 151 3.76 -3.93 -5.22
CA PRO A 151 4.04 -4.41 -6.56
C PRO A 151 5.12 -5.49 -6.56
N ILE A 152 6.13 -5.40 -5.69
CA ILE A 152 7.18 -6.43 -5.57
C ILE A 152 6.60 -7.78 -5.13
N GLY A 153 5.77 -7.79 -4.09
CA GLY A 153 5.13 -9.01 -3.60
C GLY A 153 4.19 -9.62 -4.64
N ILE A 154 3.45 -8.79 -5.39
CA ILE A 154 2.61 -9.28 -6.48
C ILE A 154 3.44 -9.79 -7.65
N TRP A 155 4.57 -9.15 -7.97
CA TRP A 155 5.46 -9.58 -9.05
C TRP A 155 5.95 -11.01 -8.83
N LEU A 156 6.41 -11.31 -7.61
CA LEU A 156 6.94 -12.62 -7.23
C LEU A 156 5.90 -13.76 -7.35
N ALA A 157 4.61 -13.44 -7.36
CA ALA A 157 3.56 -14.42 -7.63
C ALA A 157 3.55 -14.92 -9.09
N PHE A 158 4.10 -14.13 -10.04
CA PHE A 158 4.13 -14.45 -11.47
C PHE A 158 5.54 -14.74 -11.97
N ASP A 159 6.56 -14.08 -11.42
CA ASP A 159 7.97 -14.24 -11.74
C ASP A 159 8.77 -14.43 -10.44
N PRO A 160 8.80 -15.66 -9.88
CA PRO A 160 9.51 -15.99 -8.65
C PRO A 160 11.01 -15.67 -8.71
N ALA A 161 11.56 -15.29 -7.56
CA ALA A 161 12.98 -15.06 -7.40
C ALA A 161 13.74 -16.33 -6.98
N GLY A 162 15.08 -16.25 -7.03
CA GLY A 162 16.00 -17.15 -6.33
C GLY A 162 15.66 -18.64 -6.36
N VAL A 163 15.31 -19.19 -5.19
CA VAL A 163 15.18 -20.63 -4.92
C VAL A 163 13.97 -21.26 -5.64
N LEU A 164 12.92 -20.47 -5.88
CA LEU A 164 11.69 -20.93 -6.53
C LEU A 164 11.68 -20.68 -8.04
N ARG A 165 12.73 -20.05 -8.59
CA ARG A 165 12.83 -19.74 -10.01
C ARG A 165 13.02 -21.03 -10.81
N SER A 166 12.22 -21.20 -11.86
CA SER A 166 12.19 -22.40 -12.70
C SER A 166 13.27 -22.41 -13.80
N VAL A 167 13.89 -21.26 -14.10
CA VAL A 167 14.87 -21.11 -15.18
C VAL A 167 16.29 -20.99 -14.60
N PRO A 168 17.17 -21.99 -14.80
CA PRO A 168 18.56 -21.93 -14.35
C PRO A 168 19.39 -20.92 -15.16
N GLY A 169 20.24 -20.12 -14.50
CA GLY A 169 21.29 -19.31 -15.14
C GLY A 169 21.04 -17.80 -15.23
N ASP A 170 19.95 -17.30 -14.65
CA ASP A 170 19.69 -15.86 -14.48
C ASP A 170 19.65 -15.52 -12.98
N ASP A 171 20.71 -14.89 -12.49
CA ASP A 171 20.88 -14.53 -11.07
C ASP A 171 20.08 -13.27 -10.67
N VAL A 172 19.34 -12.67 -11.61
CA VAL A 172 18.54 -11.47 -11.36
C VAL A 172 17.31 -11.82 -10.53
N ILE A 173 17.33 -11.45 -9.24
CA ILE A 173 16.24 -11.65 -8.26
C ILE A 173 14.98 -10.88 -8.66
N LEU A 174 15.13 -9.62 -9.07
CA LEU A 174 14.04 -8.74 -9.50
C LEU A 174 14.51 -7.92 -10.70
N PRO A 175 13.77 -7.89 -11.81
CA PRO A 175 14.15 -7.11 -12.98
C PRO A 175 13.98 -5.61 -12.70
N LEU A 176 14.73 -4.76 -13.42
CA LEU A 176 14.71 -3.30 -13.23
C LEU A 176 13.30 -2.68 -13.26
N PRO A 177 12.37 -3.07 -14.16
CA PRO A 177 11.01 -2.56 -14.15
C PRO A 177 10.27 -2.83 -12.83
N ALA A 178 10.48 -3.98 -12.19
CA ALA A 178 9.89 -4.30 -10.89
C ALA A 178 10.42 -3.38 -9.79
N ILE A 179 11.74 -3.18 -9.77
CA ILE A 179 12.41 -2.28 -8.82
C ILE A 179 11.92 -0.84 -9.00
N PHE A 180 11.84 -0.35 -10.23
CA PHE A 180 11.33 1.00 -10.51
C PHE A 180 9.85 1.13 -10.18
N PHE A 181 9.04 0.07 -10.36
CA PHE A 181 7.64 0.10 -9.94
C PHE A 181 7.51 0.19 -8.41
N GLY A 182 8.23 -0.64 -7.66
CA GLY A 182 8.27 -0.53 -6.20
C GLY A 182 8.75 0.83 -5.72
N ALA A 183 9.80 1.38 -6.34
CA ALA A 183 10.32 2.71 -6.02
C ALA A 183 9.32 3.83 -6.35
N MET A 184 8.66 3.75 -7.50
CA MET A 184 7.62 4.69 -7.92
C MET A 184 6.50 4.74 -6.88
N ILE A 185 5.95 3.58 -6.50
CA ILE A 185 4.87 3.50 -5.51
C ILE A 185 5.34 3.97 -4.14
N CYS A 186 6.55 3.59 -3.72
CA CYS A 186 7.12 4.03 -2.45
C CYS A 186 7.19 5.56 -2.34
N VAL A 187 7.77 6.22 -3.35
CA VAL A 187 8.00 7.66 -3.32
C VAL A 187 6.69 8.43 -3.54
N THR A 188 5.81 7.95 -4.42
CA THR A 188 4.50 8.60 -4.62
C THR A 188 3.60 8.47 -3.40
N ASP A 189 3.65 7.34 -2.70
CA ASP A 189 2.93 7.12 -1.45
C ASP A 189 3.46 7.99 -0.29
N TRP A 190 4.77 8.26 -0.24
CA TRP A 190 5.28 9.29 0.68
C TRP A 190 4.61 10.65 0.44
N GLY A 191 4.46 11.04 -0.83
CA GLY A 191 3.73 12.26 -1.20
C GLY A 191 2.24 12.20 -0.81
N PHE A 192 1.57 11.07 -1.05
CA PHE A 192 0.17 10.85 -0.70
C PHE A 192 -0.06 10.90 0.82
N THR A 193 0.74 10.13 1.58
CA THR A 193 0.71 10.08 3.04
C THR A 193 0.92 11.48 3.64
N LEU A 194 1.94 12.21 3.17
CA LEU A 194 2.21 13.57 3.66
C LEU A 194 1.11 14.57 3.32
N SER A 195 0.44 14.41 2.18
CA SER A 195 -0.74 15.21 1.84
C SER A 195 -1.89 14.94 2.80
N GLY A 196 -2.08 13.68 3.22
CA GLY A 196 -3.01 13.28 4.27
C GLY A 196 -2.69 13.94 5.60
N VAL A 197 -1.47 13.74 6.10
CA VAL A 197 -1.00 14.26 7.40
C VAL A 197 -0.98 15.79 7.44
N ALA A 198 -0.80 16.47 6.30
CA ALA A 198 -0.89 17.93 6.23
C ALA A 198 -2.29 18.48 6.56
N ARG A 199 -3.35 17.67 6.42
CA ARG A 199 -4.72 18.03 6.82
C ARG A 199 -4.95 17.87 8.33
N ASP A 200 -4.14 17.05 8.98
CA ASP A 200 -4.29 16.66 10.40
C ASP A 200 -3.41 17.49 11.36
N VAL A 201 -2.73 18.54 10.86
CA VAL A 201 -1.71 19.30 11.61
C VAL A 201 -2.19 19.83 12.96
N GLU A 202 -3.43 20.30 13.06
CA GLU A 202 -3.97 20.81 14.32
C GLU A 202 -4.14 19.68 15.35
N GLY A 203 -4.75 18.56 14.95
CA GLY A 203 -4.92 17.39 15.80
C GLY A 203 -3.59 16.76 16.22
N ASP A 204 -2.65 16.63 15.29
CA ASP A 204 -1.30 16.12 15.56
C ASP A 204 -0.57 17.02 16.57
N ARG A 205 -0.64 18.34 16.40
CA ARG A 205 -0.02 19.30 17.32
C ARG A 205 -0.62 19.23 18.73
N LEU A 206 -1.94 19.14 18.85
CA LEU A 206 -2.62 19.00 20.14
C LEU A 206 -2.21 17.72 20.90
N ARG A 207 -1.82 16.67 20.17
CA ARG A 207 -1.37 15.39 20.72
C ARG A 207 0.15 15.27 20.84
N GLY A 208 0.90 16.33 20.50
CA GLY A 208 2.37 16.34 20.55
C GLY A 208 3.02 15.42 19.51
N ALA A 209 2.31 15.01 18.46
CA ALA A 209 2.86 14.18 17.39
C ALA A 209 3.75 15.05 16.49
N PRO A 210 5.06 14.78 16.39
CA PRO A 210 6.00 15.63 15.65
C PRO A 210 5.98 15.29 14.15
N THR A 211 4.81 15.23 13.52
CA THR A 211 4.70 14.86 12.10
C THR A 211 5.42 15.87 11.20
N PHE A 212 5.80 15.46 9.99
CA PHE A 212 6.52 16.33 9.05
C PHE A 212 5.88 17.72 8.87
N PRO A 213 4.55 17.86 8.61
CA PRO A 213 3.93 19.17 8.48
C PRO A 213 3.82 19.94 9.81
N VAL A 214 3.76 19.27 10.97
CA VAL A 214 3.84 19.94 12.28
C VAL A 214 5.23 20.53 12.50
N THR A 215 6.28 19.80 12.11
CA THR A 215 7.68 20.18 12.33
C THR A 215 8.18 21.24 11.33
N PHE A 216 7.83 21.09 10.04
CA PHE A 216 8.38 21.91 8.96
C PHE A 216 7.37 22.88 8.33
N GLY A 217 6.08 22.74 8.66
CA GLY A 217 4.99 23.54 8.11
C GLY A 217 4.49 23.03 6.77
N VAL A 218 3.21 23.28 6.49
CA VAL A 218 2.53 22.89 5.25
C VAL A 218 3.27 23.35 3.98
N PRO A 219 3.82 24.58 3.86
CA PRO A 219 4.50 25.01 2.64
C PRO A 219 5.74 24.17 2.28
N LYS A 220 6.52 23.71 3.27
CA LYS A 220 7.66 22.83 3.03
C LYS A 220 7.19 21.42 2.68
N THR A 221 6.15 20.92 3.35
CA THR A 221 5.53 19.63 3.03
C THR A 221 5.03 19.60 1.59
N SER A 222 4.30 20.62 1.12
CA SER A 222 3.80 20.66 -0.26
C SER A 222 4.92 20.62 -1.31
N LYS A 223 6.05 21.31 -1.07
CA LYS A 223 7.21 21.24 -1.96
C LYS A 223 7.83 19.85 -1.99
N PHE A 224 7.89 19.17 -0.84
CA PHE A 224 8.42 17.82 -0.76
C PHE A 224 7.48 16.80 -1.41
N VAL A 225 6.16 16.93 -1.22
CA VAL A 225 5.14 16.14 -1.94
C VAL A 225 5.30 16.28 -3.45
N MET A 226 5.46 17.51 -3.94
CA MET A 226 5.71 17.76 -5.37
C MET A 226 6.99 17.07 -5.86
N ALA A 227 8.08 17.14 -5.09
CA ALA A 227 9.32 16.45 -5.43
C ALA A 227 9.13 14.92 -5.49
N CYS A 228 8.39 14.35 -4.54
CA CYS A 228 8.03 12.93 -4.54
C CYS A 228 7.25 12.52 -5.79
N TRP A 229 6.22 13.27 -6.17
CA TRP A 229 5.42 12.93 -7.37
C TRP A 229 6.20 13.14 -8.67
N THR A 230 7.04 14.17 -8.76
CA THR A 230 7.95 14.34 -9.91
C THR A 230 8.93 13.16 -10.02
N ALA A 231 9.49 12.69 -8.91
CA ALA A 231 10.31 11.48 -8.90
C ALA A 231 9.50 10.23 -9.30
N GLY A 232 8.23 10.16 -8.89
CA GLY A 232 7.28 9.14 -9.34
C GLY A 232 7.14 9.09 -10.87
N VAL A 233 6.94 10.25 -11.52
CA VAL A 233 6.90 10.34 -12.99
C VAL A 233 8.21 9.88 -13.61
N ALA A 234 9.36 10.28 -13.05
CA ALA A 234 10.65 9.81 -13.54
C ALA A 234 10.80 8.28 -13.45
N PHE A 235 10.32 7.66 -12.36
CA PHE A 235 10.30 6.20 -12.24
C PHE A 235 9.29 5.54 -13.18
N SER A 236 8.12 6.13 -13.42
CA SER A 236 7.15 5.70 -14.44
C SER A 236 7.80 5.62 -15.82
N LEU A 237 8.50 6.68 -16.24
CA LEU A 237 9.25 6.69 -17.49
C LEU A 237 10.38 5.63 -17.51
N ALA A 238 11.07 5.43 -16.38
CA ALA A 238 12.10 4.40 -16.25
C ALA A 238 11.52 2.97 -16.38
N ILE A 239 10.32 2.71 -15.84
CA ILE A 239 9.60 1.44 -16.05
C ILE A 239 9.38 1.23 -17.54
N GLY A 240 8.77 2.19 -18.24
CA GLY A 240 8.49 2.08 -19.68
C GLY A 240 9.74 1.83 -20.52
N TYR A 241 10.82 2.55 -20.21
CA TYR A 241 12.10 2.39 -20.91
C TYR A 241 12.74 1.02 -20.65
N THR A 242 12.82 0.58 -19.40
CA THR A 242 13.48 -0.69 -19.03
C THR A 242 12.65 -1.93 -19.32
N ALA A 243 11.33 -1.79 -19.40
CA ALA A 243 10.41 -2.85 -19.82
C ALA A 243 10.24 -2.91 -21.36
N HIS A 244 10.88 -2.00 -22.11
CA HIS A 244 10.75 -1.86 -23.56
C HIS A 244 9.27 -1.75 -24.02
N LEU A 245 8.48 -0.96 -23.30
CA LEU A 245 7.05 -0.79 -23.61
C LEU A 245 6.85 0.10 -24.84
N GLY A 246 5.72 -0.11 -25.52
CA GLY A 246 5.37 0.65 -26.71
C GLY A 246 4.93 2.09 -26.40
N PRO A 247 4.75 2.93 -27.44
CA PRO A 247 4.41 4.36 -27.31
C PRO A 247 3.11 4.61 -26.54
N ILE A 248 2.15 3.67 -26.57
CA ILE A 248 0.88 3.78 -25.84
C ILE A 248 1.13 3.94 -24.34
N TYR A 249 2.09 3.21 -23.76
CA TYR A 249 2.43 3.36 -22.34
C TYR A 249 2.85 4.79 -22.01
N PHE A 250 3.72 5.38 -22.82
CA PHE A 250 4.24 6.73 -22.61
C PHE A 250 3.20 7.85 -22.76
N THR A 251 2.03 7.57 -23.37
CA THR A 251 0.93 8.55 -23.39
C THR A 251 0.23 8.71 -22.04
N GLY A 252 0.34 7.72 -21.15
CA GLY A 252 -0.23 7.74 -19.80
C GLY A 252 0.80 7.80 -18.67
N ALA A 253 2.10 7.85 -19.00
CA ALA A 253 3.21 7.75 -18.06
C ALA A 253 3.55 9.07 -17.34
#